data_AF-A0A528W6V8-F1
#
_entry.id   AF-A0A528W6V8-F1
#
_cell.length_a   1.000
_cell.length_b   1.000
_cell.length_c   1.000
_cell.angle_alpha   90.00
_cell.angle_beta   90.00
_cell.angle_gamma   90.00
#
_symmetry.space_group_name_H-M   'P 1'
#
loop_
_entity.id
_entity.type
_entity.pdbx_description
1 polymer ?
#
loop_
_entity_poly.entity_id
_entity_poly.type
_entity_poly.pdbx_seq_one_letter_code
_entity_poly.pdbx_strand_id
1 'polypeptide(L)' 'VLTTNPVMSDIRRVFPATIELATLGTIIGAVIGVPLGVLAAVRRGSLIDQIVRIIGLIGYSVPIFWLGLLGLVLFYAKLQ' A
#
# COMPACT_ATOMS: atom_id res chain seq x y z
N VAL A 1 7.28 -15.39 23.07
CA VAL A 1 6.91 -16.79 22.74
C VAL A 1 8.03 -17.42 21.94
N LEU A 2 8.85 -18.28 22.56
CA LEU A 2 9.81 -19.12 21.84
C LEU A 2 9.03 -20.32 21.31
N THR A 3 8.63 -20.30 20.04
CA THR A 3 7.98 -21.45 19.41
C THR A 3 8.99 -22.60 19.32
N THR A 4 8.63 -23.80 19.77
CA THR A 4 9.47 -25.01 19.66
C THR A 4 9.53 -25.57 18.23
N ASN A 5 8.86 -24.91 17.28
CA ASN A 5 8.83 -25.32 15.89
C ASN A 5 10.08 -24.84 15.14
N PRO A 6 10.53 -25.57 14.11
CA PRO A 6 11.58 -25.08 13.22
C PRO A 6 11.19 -23.73 12.60
N VAL A 7 12.08 -22.73 12.61
CA VAL A 7 11.82 -21.38 12.04
C VAL A 7 11.29 -21.45 10.59
N MET A 8 11.75 -22.45 9.83
CA MET A 8 11.30 -22.69 8.45
C MET A 8 9.79 -22.99 8.36
N SER A 9 9.18 -23.67 9.34
CA SER A 9 7.73 -23.93 9.32
C SER A 9 6.93 -22.65 9.53
N ASP A 10 7.39 -21.79 10.44
CA ASP A 10 6.71 -20.53 10.75
C ASP A 10 6.78 -19.56 9.55
N ILE A 11 7.94 -19.48 8.89
CA ILE A 11 8.09 -18.70 7.65
C ILE A 11 7.19 -19.23 6.54
N ARG A 12 7.20 -20.54 6.27
CA ARG A 12 6.37 -21.14 5.21
C ARG A 12 4.87 -20.90 5.43
N ARG A 13 4.43 -20.74 6.67
CA ARG A 13 3.04 -20.45 6.99
C ARG A 13 2.62 -19.03 6.61
N VAL A 14 3.48 -18.02 6.83
CA VAL A 14 3.12 -16.61 6.59
C VAL A 14 3.55 -16.10 5.21
N PHE A 15 4.58 -16.72 4.64
CA PHE A 15 5.20 -16.28 3.38
C PHE A 15 4.22 -16.22 2.18
N PRO A 16 3.31 -17.19 1.95
CA PRO A 16 2.38 -17.12 0.84
C PRO A 16 1.49 -15.88 0.88
N ALA A 17 0.96 -15.56 2.07
CA ALA A 17 0.12 -14.37 2.26
C ALA A 17 0.92 -13.07 2.06
N THR A 18 2.19 -13.02 2.50
CA THR A 18 3.06 -11.87 2.25
C THR A 18 3.28 -11.65 0.75
N ILE A 19 3.54 -12.71 -0.01
CA ILE A 19 3.73 -12.63 -1.46
C ILE A 19 2.45 -12.18 -2.16
N GLU A 20 1.31 -12.76 -1.82
CA GLU A 20 0.03 -12.39 -2.40
C GLU A 20 -0.26 -10.89 -2.20
N LEU A 21 -0.12 -10.40 -0.97
CA LEU A 21 -0.33 -8.99 -0.63
C LEU A 21 0.69 -8.07 -1.33
N ALA A 22 1.97 -8.45 -1.35
CA ALA A 22 3.01 -7.66 -1.99
C ALA A 22 2.79 -7.57 -3.50
N THR A 23 2.52 -8.69 -4.16
CA THR A 23 2.30 -8.74 -5.61
C THR A 23 1.06 -7.93 -6.01
N LEU A 24 -0.06 -8.12 -5.32
CA LEU A 24 -1.29 -7.35 -5.60
C LEU A 24 -1.09 -5.86 -5.35
N GLY A 25 -0.45 -5.50 -4.24
CA GLY A 25 -0.14 -4.11 -3.91
C GLY A 25 0.77 -3.46 -4.96
N THR A 26 1.80 -4.16 -5.41
CA THR A 26 2.69 -3.67 -6.49
C THR A 26 1.94 -3.51 -7.81
N ILE A 27 1.11 -4.47 -8.20
CA ILE A 27 0.35 -4.40 -9.46
C ILE A 27 -0.61 -3.22 -9.43
N ILE A 28 -1.42 -3.09 -8.38
CA ILE A 28 -2.39 -1.99 -8.24
C ILE A 28 -1.65 -0.64 -8.20
N GLY A 29 -0.58 -0.56 -7.41
CA GLY A 29 0.24 0.64 -7.30
C GLY A 29 0.88 1.04 -8.62
N ALA A 30 1.39 0.08 -9.41
CA ALA A 30 1.97 0.35 -10.71
C ALA A 30 0.91 0.76 -11.74
N VAL A 31 -0.20 0.03 -11.83
CA VAL A 31 -1.27 0.27 -12.81
C VAL A 31 -1.94 1.63 -12.59
N ILE A 32 -2.06 2.09 -11.35
CA ILE A 32 -2.67 3.39 -11.05
C ILE A 32 -1.61 4.50 -10.96
N GLY A 33 -0.53 4.24 -10.23
CA GLY A 33 0.51 5.23 -9.94
C GLY A 33 1.32 5.63 -11.17
N VAL A 34 1.68 4.68 -12.05
CA VAL A 34 2.48 4.99 -13.24
C VAL A 34 1.70 5.88 -14.22
N PRO A 35 0.45 5.57 -14.63
CA PRO A 35 -0.30 6.44 -15.53
C PRO A 35 -0.58 7.82 -14.93
N LEU A 36 -0.93 7.91 -13.64
CA LEU A 36 -1.14 9.20 -12.98
C LEU A 36 0.14 10.02 -12.91
N GLY A 37 1.27 9.40 -12.62
CA GLY A 37 2.59 10.04 -12.64
C GLY A 37 2.99 10.53 -14.03
N VAL A 38 2.77 9.71 -15.06
CA VAL A 38 3.02 10.09 -16.46
C VAL A 38 2.11 11.25 -16.88
N LEU A 39 0.82 11.20 -16.54
CA LEU A 39 -0.13 12.27 -16.86
C LEU A 39 0.23 13.60 -16.18
N ALA A 40 0.63 13.55 -14.91
CA ALA A 40 1.13 14.72 -14.18
C ALA A 40 2.41 15.30 -14.81
N ALA A 41 3.33 14.43 -15.25
CA ALA A 41 4.56 14.85 -15.91
C ALA A 41 4.31 15.51 -17.28
N VAL A 42 3.39 14.95 -18.08
CA VAL A 42 3.03 15.50 -19.41
C VAL A 42 2.29 16.84 -19.27
N ARG A 43 1.39 16.96 -18.29
CA ARG A 43 0.63 18.20 -18.02
C ARG A 43 1.21 18.98 -16.85
N ARG A 44 2.53 19.15 -16.83
CA ARG A 44 3.25 19.84 -15.76
C ARG A 44 2.70 21.25 -15.52
N GLY A 45 2.43 21.59 -14.26
CA GLY A 45 1.83 22.89 -13.88
C GLY A 45 0.30 22.96 -14.01
N SER A 46 -0.36 21.89 -14.46
CA SER A 46 -1.82 21.79 -14.44
C SER A 46 -2.35 21.42 -13.05
N LEU A 47 -3.65 21.59 -12.84
CA LEU A 47 -4.34 21.12 -11.63
C LEU A 47 -4.15 19.62 -11.38
N ILE A 48 -4.04 18.82 -12.45
CA ILE A 48 -3.81 17.36 -12.34
C ILE A 48 -2.43 17.07 -11.73
N ASP A 49 -1.39 17.80 -12.16
CA ASP A 49 -0.03 17.68 -11.60
C ASP A 49 -0.02 18.03 -10.10
N GLN A 50 -0.70 19.11 -9.71
CA GLN A 50 -0.79 19.51 -8.30
C GLN A 50 -1.53 18.46 -7.44
N ILE A 51 -2.67 17.94 -7.91
CA ILE A 51 -3.44 16.92 -7.18
C ILE A 51 -2.60 15.65 -7.00
N VAL A 52 -1.98 15.15 -8.07
CA VAL A 52 -1.14 13.94 -8.02
C VAL A 52 0.04 14.12 -7.05
N ARG A 53 0.68 15.29 -7.04
CA ARG A 53 1.75 15.62 -6.09
C ARG A 53 1.26 15.65 -4.64
N ILE A 54 0.13 16.30 -4.37
CA ILE A 54 -0.43 16.38 -3.01
C ILE A 54 -0.77 14.98 -2.50
N ILE A 55 -1.45 14.17 -3.32
CA ILE A 55 -1.79 12.79 -2.96
C ILE A 55 -0.52 11.97 -2.73
N GLY A 56 0.49 12.10 -3.59
CA GLY A 56 1.79 11.43 -3.44
C GLY A 56 2.52 11.85 -2.16
N LEU A 57 2.51 13.14 -1.82
CA LEU A 57 3.09 13.66 -0.58
C LEU A 57 2.38 13.12 0.65
N ILE A 58 1.05 13.13 0.67
CA ILE A 58 0.27 12.54 1.77
C ILE A 58 0.60 11.05 1.91
N GLY A 59 0.56 10.29 0.81
CA GLY A 59 0.86 8.86 0.83
C GLY A 59 2.28 8.54 1.32
N TYR A 60 3.25 9.39 0.99
CA TYR A 60 4.64 9.21 1.44
C TYR A 60 4.89 9.67 2.88
N SER A 61 4.23 10.76 3.31
CA SER A 61 4.42 11.34 4.64
C SER A 61 3.63 10.64 5.74
N VAL A 62 2.57 9.92 5.41
CA VAL A 62 1.76 9.21 6.40
C VAL A 62 2.41 7.89 6.79
N PRO A 63 2.57 7.60 8.10
CA PRO A 63 3.11 6.32 8.55
C PRO A 63 2.23 5.13 8.11
N ILE A 64 2.86 4.09 7.55
CA ILE A 64 2.16 2.89 7.06
C ILE A 64 1.32 2.19 8.14
N PHE A 65 1.82 2.12 9.39
CA PHE A 65 1.05 1.52 10.48
C PHE A 65 -0.25 2.27 10.75
N TRP A 66 -0.24 3.60 10.61
CA TRP A 66 -1.41 4.45 10.84
C TRP A 66 -2.46 4.23 9.77
N LEU A 67 -2.05 4.05 8.51
CA LEU A 67 -2.94 3.62 7.42
C LEU A 67 -3.55 2.25 7.70
N GLY A 68 -2.76 1.31 8.23
CA GLY A 68 -3.26 -0.01 8.65
C GLY A 68 -4.34 0.10 9.73
N LEU A 69 -4.12 0.93 10.74
CA LEU A 69 -5.11 1.18 11.81
C LEU A 69 -6.39 1.84 11.27
N LEU A 70 -6.26 2.84 10.39
CA LEU A 70 -7.43 3.43 9.74
C LEU A 70 -8.18 2.44 8.87
N GLY A 71 -7.46 1.57 8.14
CA GLY A 71 -8.05 0.49 7.38
C GLY A 71 -8.84 -0.45 8.28
N LEU A 72 -8.31 -0.84 9.44
CA LEU A 72 -9.04 -1.64 10.42
C LEU A 72 -10.31 -0.92 10.90
N VAL A 73 -10.23 0.35 11.29
CA VAL A 73 -11.43 1.11 11.68
C VAL A 73 -12.46 1.15 10.55
N LEU A 74 -12.02 1.40 9.32
CA LEU A 74 -12.91 1.50 8.17
C LEU A 74 -13.56 0.16 7.82
N PHE A 75 -12.76 -0.88 7.56
CA PHE A 75 -13.23 -2.17 7.06
C PHE A 75 -13.78 -3.08 8.16
N TYR A 76 -13.19 -3.04 9.35
CA TYR A 76 -13.60 -3.91 10.47
C TYR A 76 -14.57 -3.25 11.44
N ALA A 77 -14.57 -1.93 11.65
CA ALA A 77 -15.52 -1.31 12.60
C ALA A 77 -16.74 -0.68 11.91
N LYS A 78 -16.56 -0.07 10.73
CA LYS A 78 -17.63 0.66 10.04
C LYS A 78 -18.32 -0.14 8.93
N LEU A 79 -17.57 -0.96 8.19
CA LEU A 79 -18.06 -1.72 7.03
C LEU A 79 -18.47 -3.17 7.35
N GLN A 80 -18.54 -3.58 8.63
CA GLN A 80 -18.85 -4.96 9.06
C GLN A 80 -20.01 -5.60 8.30
#